data_AF-A0A973CUB3-F1
#
_entry.id   AF-A0A973CUB3-F1
#
_cell.length_a   1.000
_cell.length_b   1.000
_cell.length_c   1.000
_cell.angle_alpha   90.00
_cell.angle_beta   90.00
_cell.angle_gamma   90.00
#
_symmetry.space_group_name_H-M   'P 1'
#
loop_
_entity.id
_entity.type
_entity.pdbx_description
1 polymer ?
#
loop_
_entity_poly.entity_id
_entity_poly.type
_entity_poly.pdbx_seq_one_letter_code
_entity_poly.pdbx_strand_id
1 'polypeptide(L)'
;MTRSRPQSLRDFCRGILLSPDLESKLTAPPVGGFDDSEPGPALRLLRPARAPELMLDGGAPKLPRPAALRDPRARALCLARFAHHELMAVELFAWALLRWPELDPSLRAALADILADEQRHCRAYLGRLEALGECIEDHPQSDYFWKHVPVIETAPDGPLAFLCAMGLTLEQANLDFSALYRDAFLEAGDPASAQVCEDVQRDEIRHVRVAATWIRRLAPGSDDTEIYTQHVPFPLGATRARGRRFDAGARRQAGLSEHFIEVVRQARRSGRG
;
A
#
# COMPACT_ATOMS: atom_id res chain seq x y z
N MET A 1 -20.09 -14.14 31.33
CA MET A 1 -19.14 -13.93 30.20
C MET A 1 -18.90 -12.45 30.05
N THR A 2 -17.79 -11.96 30.59
CA THR A 2 -17.30 -10.59 30.39
C THR A 2 -16.99 -10.43 28.90
N ARG A 3 -17.79 -9.67 28.15
CA ARG A 3 -17.41 -9.26 26.80
C ARG A 3 -16.13 -8.44 26.96
N SER A 4 -15.00 -8.94 26.44
CA SER A 4 -13.78 -8.15 26.33
C SER A 4 -14.12 -6.84 25.63
N ARG A 5 -13.62 -5.71 26.15
CA ARG A 5 -13.78 -4.45 25.43
C ARG A 5 -13.15 -4.58 24.04
N PRO A 6 -13.80 -4.06 22.99
CA PRO A 6 -13.20 -4.01 21.66
C PRO A 6 -11.88 -3.24 21.71
N GLN A 7 -10.90 -3.69 20.92
CA GLN A 7 -9.58 -3.07 20.88
C GLN A 7 -9.68 -1.69 20.22
N SER A 8 -9.02 -0.68 20.81
CA SER A 8 -8.96 0.68 20.23
C SER A 8 -8.21 0.68 18.89
N LEU A 9 -8.80 1.29 17.86
CA LEU A 9 -8.15 1.49 16.56
C LEU A 9 -6.86 2.32 16.72
N ARG A 10 -6.91 3.33 17.57
CA ARG A 10 -5.76 4.21 17.86
C ARG A 10 -4.60 3.42 18.46
N ASP A 11 -4.85 2.62 19.49
CA ASP A 11 -3.79 1.86 20.17
C ASP A 11 -3.22 0.76 19.26
N PHE A 12 -4.07 0.14 18.44
CA PHE A 12 -3.63 -0.80 17.42
C PHE A 12 -2.66 -0.15 16.41
N CYS A 13 -3.04 1.01 15.84
CA CYS A 13 -2.16 1.74 14.91
C CYS A 13 -0.88 2.23 15.58
N ARG A 14 -0.93 2.61 16.87
CA ARG A 14 0.27 2.97 17.64
C ARG A 14 1.19 1.76 17.82
N GLY A 15 0.63 0.58 18.09
CA GLY A 15 1.38 -0.67 18.16
C GLY A 15 2.17 -0.94 16.88
N ILE A 16 1.55 -0.77 15.72
CA ILE A 16 2.18 -0.95 14.40
C ILE A 16 3.36 0.03 14.19
N LEU A 17 3.16 1.30 14.53
CA LEU A 17 4.15 2.34 14.23
C LEU A 17 5.26 2.49 15.26
N LEU A 18 4.99 2.21 16.54
CA LEU A 18 5.91 2.47 17.64
C LEU A 18 6.67 1.22 18.10
N SER A 19 6.20 0.02 17.73
CA SER A 19 6.91 -1.23 18.03
C SER A 19 7.92 -1.55 16.93
N PRO A 20 9.15 -1.96 17.28
CA PRO A 20 10.21 -2.19 16.30
C PRO A 20 10.09 -3.53 15.55
N ASP A 21 9.45 -4.52 16.16
CA ASP A 21 9.39 -5.90 15.66
C ASP A 21 8.29 -6.12 14.61
N LEU A 22 8.51 -7.14 13.77
CA LEU A 22 7.60 -7.51 12.70
C LEU A 22 6.27 -8.09 13.22
N GLU A 23 6.30 -8.80 14.34
CA GLU A 23 5.11 -9.43 14.93
C GLU A 23 4.06 -8.38 15.35
N SER A 24 4.50 -7.31 16.01
CA SER A 24 3.64 -6.20 16.41
C SER A 24 3.04 -5.48 15.20
N LYS A 25 3.83 -5.31 14.12
CA LYS A 25 3.37 -4.71 12.85
C LYS A 25 2.34 -5.57 12.14
N LEU A 26 2.45 -6.88 12.27
CA LEU A 26 1.58 -7.88 11.65
C LEU A 26 0.62 -8.52 12.64
N THR A 27 0.33 -7.87 13.77
CA THR A 27 -0.70 -8.31 14.71
C THR A 27 -2.05 -8.28 14.01
N ALA A 28 -2.78 -9.40 14.04
CA ALA A 28 -4.09 -9.49 13.37
C ALA A 28 -5.10 -8.50 13.96
N PRO A 29 -5.98 -7.91 13.14
CA PRO A 29 -7.06 -7.07 13.63
C PRO A 29 -8.02 -7.89 14.49
N PRO A 30 -8.72 -7.26 15.46
CA PRO A 30 -9.63 -7.94 16.36
C PRO A 30 -10.86 -8.49 15.62
N VAL A 31 -11.31 -9.68 16.02
CA VAL A 31 -12.57 -10.25 15.55
C VAL A 31 -13.72 -9.38 16.06
N GLY A 32 -14.56 -8.88 15.15
CA GLY A 32 -15.69 -8.02 15.48
C GLY A 32 -15.44 -6.52 15.34
N GLY A 33 -14.25 -6.12 14.87
CA GLY A 33 -13.92 -4.73 14.54
C GLY A 33 -13.27 -3.95 15.69
N PHE A 34 -12.85 -2.73 15.36
CA PHE A 34 -12.19 -1.82 16.30
C PHE A 34 -13.19 -0.93 17.05
N ASP A 35 -12.82 -0.52 18.26
CA ASP A 35 -13.39 0.67 18.90
C ASP A 35 -12.72 1.93 18.32
N ASP A 36 -13.51 2.78 17.68
CA ASP A 36 -13.07 4.06 17.10
C ASP A 36 -13.91 5.24 17.66
N SER A 37 -14.48 5.07 18.85
CA SER A 37 -15.27 6.13 19.52
C SER A 37 -14.40 7.30 20.03
N GLU A 38 -13.12 7.04 20.33
CA GLU A 38 -12.16 8.02 20.82
C GLU A 38 -10.85 7.99 19.99
N PRO A 39 -10.84 8.55 18.76
CA PRO A 39 -9.66 8.50 17.88
C PRO A 39 -8.48 9.35 18.40
N GLY A 40 -8.72 10.22 19.39
CA GLY A 40 -7.70 11.00 20.10
C GLY A 40 -7.08 12.14 19.25
N PRO A 41 -6.03 12.81 19.75
CA PRO A 41 -5.37 13.89 19.03
C PRO A 41 -4.51 13.37 17.88
N ALA A 42 -4.34 14.19 16.85
CA ALA A 42 -3.46 13.88 15.71
C ALA A 42 -2.03 13.62 16.18
N LEU A 43 -1.44 12.53 15.70
CA LEU A 43 -0.05 12.16 15.95
C LEU A 43 0.78 12.45 14.70
N ARG A 44 1.92 13.13 14.89
CA ARG A 44 2.88 13.40 13.82
C ARG A 44 4.08 12.48 13.99
N LEU A 45 4.28 11.60 13.02
CA LEU A 45 5.41 10.68 12.93
C LEU A 45 6.00 10.79 11.54
N LEU A 46 7.32 10.97 11.46
CA LEU A 46 8.03 11.04 10.18
C LEU A 46 8.55 9.68 9.71
N ARG A 47 8.66 8.71 10.63
CA ARG A 47 9.12 7.33 10.38
C ARG A 47 8.49 6.37 11.40
N PRO A 48 8.39 5.07 11.08
CA PRO A 48 7.99 4.04 12.03
C PRO A 48 9.22 3.61 12.84
N ALA A 49 8.99 3.07 14.04
CA ALA A 49 9.99 2.27 14.72
C ALA A 49 10.22 0.97 13.92
N ARG A 50 11.48 0.57 13.73
CA ARG A 50 11.86 -0.72 13.17
C ARG A 50 13.10 -1.23 13.89
N ALA A 51 13.18 -2.54 14.09
CA ALA A 51 14.39 -3.19 14.59
C ALA A 51 15.57 -2.94 13.64
N PRO A 52 16.84 -2.99 14.11
CA PRO A 52 18.02 -2.71 13.29
C PRO A 52 18.06 -3.47 11.95
N GLU A 53 17.65 -4.73 11.96
CA GLU A 53 17.59 -5.65 10.83
C GLU A 53 16.48 -5.33 9.81
N LEU A 54 15.48 -4.52 10.20
CA LEU A 54 14.40 -4.04 9.33
C LEU A 54 14.52 -2.54 9.01
N MET A 55 15.62 -1.91 9.43
CA MET A 55 15.77 -0.47 9.38
C MET A 55 15.71 0.05 7.95
N LEU A 56 14.98 1.15 7.76
CA LEU A 56 14.85 1.82 6.47
C LEU A 56 16.17 2.51 6.08
N ASP A 57 17.03 1.80 5.35
CA ASP A 57 18.40 2.18 4.99
C ASP A 57 18.50 3.04 3.71
N GLY A 58 17.43 3.04 2.91
CA GLY A 58 17.26 3.93 1.78
C GLY A 58 17.79 3.36 0.46
N GLY A 59 16.92 3.34 -0.54
CA GLY A 59 17.22 2.67 -1.81
C GLY A 59 17.12 1.15 -1.70
N ALA A 60 16.79 0.51 -2.80
CA ALA A 60 16.83 -0.94 -2.93
C ALA A 60 17.25 -1.27 -4.37
N PRO A 61 17.84 -2.45 -4.60
CA PRO A 61 18.08 -2.92 -5.96
C PRO A 61 16.78 -2.89 -6.76
N LYS A 62 16.91 -2.73 -8.08
CA LYS A 62 15.75 -2.80 -8.97
C LYS A 62 15.07 -4.15 -8.78
N LEU A 63 13.73 -4.13 -8.71
CA LEU A 63 12.93 -5.34 -8.67
C LEU A 63 13.38 -6.31 -9.78
N PRO A 64 13.58 -7.61 -9.48
CA PRO A 64 13.97 -8.59 -10.49
C PRO A 64 13.03 -8.56 -11.68
N ARG A 65 13.56 -8.59 -12.91
CA ARG A 65 12.70 -8.63 -14.10
C ARG A 65 11.94 -9.95 -14.14
N PRO A 66 10.72 -10.01 -14.70
CA PRO A 66 9.93 -11.24 -14.82
C PRO A 66 10.72 -12.48 -15.29
N ALA A 67 11.52 -12.34 -16.35
CA ALA A 67 12.32 -13.45 -16.89
C ALA A 67 13.40 -13.97 -15.92
N ALA A 68 13.85 -13.16 -14.96
CA ALA A 68 14.85 -13.55 -13.97
C ALA A 68 14.29 -14.49 -12.90
N LEU A 69 12.95 -14.59 -12.74
CA LEU A 69 12.34 -15.44 -11.72
C LEU A 69 12.56 -16.95 -11.94
N ARG A 70 13.15 -17.36 -13.07
CA ARG A 70 13.66 -18.73 -13.24
C ARG A 70 14.76 -19.07 -12.23
N ASP A 71 15.49 -18.07 -11.74
CA ASP A 71 16.44 -18.20 -10.64
C ASP A 71 15.70 -18.16 -9.28
N PRO A 72 15.82 -19.19 -8.43
CA PRO A 72 15.27 -19.17 -7.07
C PRO A 72 15.66 -17.94 -6.25
N ARG A 73 16.90 -17.44 -6.37
CA ARG A 73 17.36 -16.26 -5.62
C ARG A 73 16.65 -14.99 -6.08
N ALA A 74 16.38 -14.88 -7.38
CA ALA A 74 15.59 -13.77 -7.91
C ALA A 74 14.13 -13.84 -7.46
N ARG A 75 13.57 -15.05 -7.27
CA ARG A 75 12.22 -15.22 -6.68
C ARG A 75 12.18 -14.77 -5.23
N ALA A 76 13.12 -15.21 -4.40
CA ALA A 76 13.19 -14.79 -3.01
C ALA A 76 13.34 -13.26 -2.88
N LEU A 77 14.28 -12.66 -3.61
CA LEU A 77 14.41 -11.20 -3.64
C LEU A 77 13.11 -10.50 -4.10
N CYS A 78 12.39 -11.06 -5.09
CA CYS A 78 11.13 -10.50 -5.54
C CYS A 78 10.06 -10.54 -4.44
N LEU A 79 9.90 -11.70 -3.78
CA LEU A 79 8.94 -11.90 -2.69
C LEU A 79 9.27 -11.03 -1.47
N ALA A 80 10.54 -10.90 -1.10
CA ALA A 80 10.95 -10.01 -0.01
C ALA A 80 10.64 -8.54 -0.33
N ARG A 81 10.83 -8.12 -1.60
CA ARG A 81 10.46 -6.77 -2.05
C ARG A 81 8.94 -6.53 -2.00
N PHE A 82 8.13 -7.54 -2.26
CA PHE A 82 6.67 -7.46 -2.13
C PHE A 82 6.26 -7.44 -0.66
N ALA A 83 6.76 -8.35 0.17
CA ALA A 83 6.49 -8.34 1.61
C ALA A 83 6.84 -7.00 2.26
N HIS A 84 7.98 -6.40 1.92
CA HIS A 84 8.36 -5.07 2.42
C HIS A 84 7.47 -3.94 1.87
N HIS A 85 7.00 -4.05 0.62
CA HIS A 85 6.02 -3.12 0.08
C HIS A 85 4.74 -3.11 0.91
N GLU A 86 4.19 -4.29 1.20
CA GLU A 86 2.99 -4.43 2.02
C GLU A 86 3.24 -3.98 3.47
N LEU A 87 4.42 -4.26 4.03
CA LEU A 87 4.78 -3.77 5.35
C LEU A 87 4.77 -2.24 5.43
N MET A 88 5.31 -1.57 4.40
CA MET A 88 5.22 -0.11 4.31
C MET A 88 3.77 0.35 4.14
N ALA A 89 2.94 -0.36 3.38
CA ALA A 89 1.53 -0.02 3.21
C ALA A 89 0.77 -0.11 4.56
N VAL A 90 0.92 -1.21 5.30
CA VAL A 90 0.40 -1.38 6.68
C VAL A 90 0.77 -0.19 7.55
N GLU A 91 2.05 0.17 7.55
CA GLU A 91 2.58 1.29 8.31
C GLU A 91 1.96 2.63 7.88
N LEU A 92 1.80 2.87 6.57
CA LEU A 92 1.26 4.13 6.05
C LEU A 92 -0.24 4.29 6.29
N PHE A 93 -1.02 3.22 6.21
CA PHE A 93 -2.44 3.26 6.58
C PHE A 93 -2.61 3.49 8.10
N ALA A 94 -1.80 2.84 8.94
CA ALA A 94 -1.76 3.12 10.37
C ALA A 94 -1.38 4.57 10.66
N TRP A 95 -0.41 5.10 9.91
CA TRP A 95 0.01 6.50 10.00
C TRP A 95 -1.12 7.46 9.64
N ALA A 96 -1.84 7.24 8.54
CA ALA A 96 -2.95 8.09 8.13
C ALA A 96 -4.07 8.15 9.19
N LEU A 97 -4.42 6.99 9.78
CA LEU A 97 -5.41 6.88 10.85
C LEU A 97 -5.03 7.65 12.10
N LEU A 98 -3.73 7.70 12.43
CA LEU A 98 -3.24 8.47 13.57
C LEU A 98 -3.02 9.95 13.24
N ARG A 99 -2.72 10.27 11.98
CA ARG A 99 -2.41 11.63 11.53
C ARG A 99 -3.68 12.48 11.37
N TRP A 100 -4.76 11.89 10.90
CA TRP A 100 -6.05 12.55 10.67
C TRP A 100 -7.19 11.85 11.43
N PRO A 101 -7.21 11.94 12.77
CA PRO A 101 -8.32 11.40 13.56
C PRO A 101 -9.66 12.09 13.25
N GLU A 102 -9.66 13.26 12.63
CA GLU A 102 -10.86 14.04 12.26
C GLU A 102 -11.58 13.54 11.00
N LEU A 103 -11.03 12.54 10.29
CA LEU A 103 -11.67 11.98 9.09
C LEU A 103 -13.09 11.48 9.39
N ASP A 104 -13.91 11.35 8.34
CA ASP A 104 -15.20 10.68 8.48
C ASP A 104 -15.00 9.28 9.08
N PRO A 105 -15.77 8.86 10.12
CA PRO A 105 -15.62 7.54 10.72
C PRO A 105 -15.69 6.38 9.72
N SER A 106 -16.47 6.55 8.65
CA SER A 106 -16.59 5.56 7.58
C SER A 106 -15.31 5.49 6.74
N LEU A 107 -14.57 6.60 6.59
CA LEU A 107 -13.26 6.60 5.95
C LEU A 107 -12.22 5.96 6.87
N ARG A 108 -12.21 6.28 8.17
CA ARG A 108 -11.30 5.61 9.13
C ARG A 108 -11.54 4.09 9.14
N ALA A 109 -12.78 3.64 9.16
CA ALA A 109 -13.11 2.22 9.05
C ALA A 109 -12.59 1.60 7.74
N ALA A 110 -12.79 2.29 6.60
CA ALA A 110 -12.29 1.80 5.31
C ALA A 110 -10.76 1.73 5.25
N LEU A 111 -10.03 2.69 5.84
CA LEU A 111 -8.57 2.64 5.91
C LEU A 111 -8.08 1.52 6.85
N ALA A 112 -8.80 1.26 7.95
CA ALA A 112 -8.50 0.15 8.84
C ALA A 112 -8.71 -1.22 8.17
N ASP A 113 -9.74 -1.34 7.32
CA ASP A 113 -9.96 -2.53 6.50
C ASP A 113 -8.82 -2.73 5.49
N ILE A 114 -8.37 -1.67 4.80
CA ILE A 114 -7.25 -1.76 3.86
C ILE A 114 -5.98 -2.17 4.60
N LEU A 115 -5.67 -1.54 5.73
CA LEU A 115 -4.55 -1.93 6.59
C LEU A 115 -4.58 -3.43 6.92
N ALA A 116 -5.75 -3.95 7.30
CA ALA A 116 -5.93 -5.37 7.59
C ALA A 116 -5.70 -6.26 6.36
N ASP A 117 -6.07 -5.81 5.16
CA ASP A 117 -5.76 -6.47 3.88
C ASP A 117 -4.23 -6.51 3.66
N GLU A 118 -3.53 -5.39 3.85
CA GLU A 118 -2.07 -5.35 3.67
C GLU A 118 -1.30 -6.19 4.68
N GLN A 119 -1.80 -6.33 5.91
CA GLN A 119 -1.22 -7.27 6.85
C GLN A 119 -1.36 -8.73 6.36
N ARG A 120 -2.49 -9.07 5.73
CA ARG A 120 -2.67 -10.42 5.14
C ARG A 120 -1.74 -10.61 3.93
N HIS A 121 -1.64 -9.61 3.06
CA HIS A 121 -0.75 -9.64 1.90
C HIS A 121 0.71 -9.81 2.34
N CYS A 122 1.17 -9.00 3.30
CA CYS A 122 2.52 -9.09 3.86
C CYS A 122 2.81 -10.48 4.41
N ARG A 123 1.92 -11.03 5.26
CA ARG A 123 2.07 -12.40 5.80
C ARG A 123 2.11 -13.46 4.70
N ALA A 124 1.30 -13.32 3.64
CA ALA A 124 1.29 -14.26 2.53
C ALA A 124 2.63 -14.26 1.77
N TYR A 125 3.19 -13.08 1.47
CA TYR A 125 4.50 -13.00 0.83
C TYR A 125 5.65 -13.48 1.74
N LEU A 126 5.60 -13.18 3.04
CA LEU A 126 6.56 -13.69 4.02
C LEU A 126 6.54 -15.22 4.08
N GLY A 127 5.35 -15.84 4.11
CA GLY A 127 5.23 -17.30 4.09
C GLY A 127 5.75 -17.93 2.79
N ARG A 128 5.64 -17.22 1.65
CA ARG A 128 6.29 -17.66 0.40
C ARG A 128 7.81 -17.52 0.46
N LEU A 129 8.32 -16.44 1.04
CA LEU A 129 9.75 -16.20 1.22
C LEU A 129 10.38 -17.27 2.13
N GLU A 130 9.74 -17.56 3.26
CA GLU A 130 10.16 -18.61 4.20
C GLU A 130 10.17 -19.99 3.53
N ALA A 131 9.20 -20.29 2.67
CA ALA A 131 9.18 -21.54 1.91
C ALA A 131 10.34 -21.67 0.90
N LEU A 132 11.04 -20.58 0.58
CA LEU A 132 12.29 -20.59 -0.19
C LEU A 132 13.55 -20.61 0.70
N GLY A 133 13.38 -20.62 2.03
CA GLY A 133 14.46 -20.67 3.00
C GLY A 133 15.14 -19.33 3.28
N GLU A 134 14.49 -18.20 2.95
CA GLU A 134 14.99 -16.85 3.22
C GLU A 134 14.06 -16.12 4.21
N CYS A 135 14.58 -15.09 4.87
CA CYS A 135 13.82 -14.21 5.75
C CYS A 135 13.94 -12.75 5.30
N ILE A 136 12.98 -11.90 5.67
CA ILE A 136 12.90 -10.53 5.16
C ILE A 136 14.07 -9.65 5.65
N GLU A 137 14.63 -9.98 6.81
CA GLU A 137 15.77 -9.36 7.45
C GLU A 137 17.06 -9.47 6.60
N ASP A 138 17.16 -10.50 5.77
CA ASP A 138 18.30 -10.70 4.86
C ASP A 138 18.24 -9.81 3.60
N HIS A 139 17.16 -9.04 3.43
CA HIS A 139 16.90 -8.26 2.22
C HIS A 139 16.86 -6.73 2.44
N PRO A 140 17.23 -5.93 1.42
CA PRO A 140 17.24 -4.46 1.53
C PRO A 140 15.86 -3.82 1.78
N GLN A 141 15.82 -2.87 2.71
CA GLN A 141 14.61 -2.26 3.25
C GLN A 141 14.43 -0.81 2.76
N SER A 142 13.96 -0.65 1.51
CA SER A 142 13.77 0.69 0.92
C SER A 142 12.83 1.59 1.72
N ASP A 143 13.15 2.86 1.86
CA ASP A 143 12.29 3.88 2.49
C ASP A 143 11.30 4.58 1.52
N TYR A 144 10.94 3.92 0.41
CA TYR A 144 10.29 4.58 -0.73
C TYR A 144 8.95 5.25 -0.37
N PHE A 145 8.05 4.59 0.37
CA PHE A 145 6.77 5.20 0.77
C PHE A 145 6.96 6.30 1.81
N TRP A 146 7.77 6.02 2.83
CA TRP A 146 8.07 6.96 3.90
C TRP A 146 8.76 8.25 3.42
N LYS A 147 9.48 8.22 2.29
CA LYS A 147 10.00 9.44 1.63
C LYS A 147 8.91 10.41 1.19
N HIS A 148 7.68 9.96 0.96
CA HIS A 148 6.57 10.80 0.56
C HIS A 148 5.77 11.36 1.76
N VAL A 149 5.96 10.83 2.96
CA VAL A 149 5.25 11.29 4.17
C VAL A 149 5.43 12.78 4.43
N PRO A 150 6.64 13.36 4.38
CA PRO A 150 6.81 14.80 4.63
C PRO A 150 5.97 15.68 3.68
N VAL A 151 5.95 15.34 2.38
CA VAL A 151 5.19 16.13 1.38
C VAL A 151 3.69 15.91 1.48
N ILE A 152 3.24 14.70 1.85
CA ILE A 152 1.83 14.41 2.13
C ILE A 152 1.37 15.17 3.38
N GLU A 153 2.17 15.15 4.46
CA GLU A 153 1.83 15.77 5.73
C GLU A 153 1.66 17.30 5.61
N THR A 154 2.50 17.95 4.80
CA THR A 154 2.47 19.41 4.60
C THR A 154 1.55 19.84 3.46
N ALA A 155 0.91 18.92 2.75
CA ALA A 155 -0.02 19.27 1.70
C ALA A 155 -1.22 20.04 2.30
N PRO A 156 -1.77 21.05 1.59
CA PRO A 156 -2.94 21.79 2.05
C PRO A 156 -4.11 20.87 2.44
N ASP A 157 -4.35 19.84 1.63
CA ASP A 157 -5.36 18.81 1.84
C ASP A 157 -4.70 17.45 2.05
N GLY A 158 -4.09 17.25 3.22
CA GLY A 158 -3.36 16.03 3.58
C GLY A 158 -4.10 14.72 3.27
N PRO A 159 -5.38 14.56 3.65
CA PRO A 159 -6.16 13.36 3.32
C PRO A 159 -6.30 13.11 1.81
N LEU A 160 -6.57 14.15 1.01
CA LEU A 160 -6.64 14.03 -0.44
C LEU A 160 -5.27 13.67 -1.02
N ALA A 161 -4.20 14.28 -0.53
CA ALA A 161 -2.84 13.96 -0.95
C ALA A 161 -2.47 12.50 -0.64
N PHE A 162 -2.87 11.98 0.52
CA PHE A 162 -2.67 10.58 0.89
C PHE A 162 -3.46 9.62 0.00
N LEU A 163 -4.75 9.87 -0.23
CA LEU A 163 -5.57 9.03 -1.11
C LEU A 163 -5.06 9.05 -2.56
N CYS A 164 -4.57 10.19 -3.04
CA CYS A 164 -3.96 10.30 -4.36
C CYS A 164 -2.60 9.58 -4.43
N ALA A 165 -1.77 9.69 -3.40
CA ALA A 165 -0.46 9.06 -3.32
C ALA A 165 -0.57 7.54 -3.16
N MET A 166 -1.19 7.06 -2.08
CA MET A 166 -1.31 5.64 -1.79
C MET A 166 -2.32 4.99 -2.73
N GLY A 167 -3.59 5.39 -2.66
CA GLY A 167 -4.68 4.70 -3.36
C GLY A 167 -4.70 4.88 -4.88
N LEU A 168 -4.47 6.09 -5.40
CA LEU A 168 -4.59 6.36 -6.84
C LEU A 168 -3.26 6.37 -7.59
N THR A 169 -2.12 6.29 -6.90
CA THR A 169 -0.82 6.12 -7.53
C THR A 169 -0.23 4.75 -7.23
N LEU A 170 -0.01 4.40 -5.97
CA LEU A 170 0.75 3.20 -5.61
C LEU A 170 -0.10 1.93 -5.77
N GLU A 171 -1.30 1.87 -5.17
CA GLU A 171 -2.22 0.73 -5.33
C GLU A 171 -2.69 0.59 -6.79
N GLN A 172 -2.94 1.72 -7.45
CA GLN A 172 -3.30 1.68 -8.87
C GLN A 172 -2.18 1.09 -9.74
N ALA A 173 -0.91 1.32 -9.40
CA ALA A 173 0.20 0.68 -10.10
C ALA A 173 0.27 -0.83 -9.79
N ASN A 174 -0.05 -1.24 -8.55
CA ASN A 174 -0.08 -2.64 -8.14
C ASN A 174 -1.07 -3.48 -8.96
N LEU A 175 -2.17 -2.90 -9.44
CA LEU A 175 -3.07 -3.59 -10.40
C LEU A 175 -2.32 -4.18 -11.61
N ASP A 176 -1.30 -3.46 -12.11
CA ASP A 176 -0.47 -3.89 -13.24
C ASP A 176 0.66 -4.83 -12.80
N PHE A 177 1.29 -4.54 -11.66
CA PHE A 177 2.43 -5.31 -11.15
C PHE A 177 2.00 -6.70 -10.67
N SER A 178 0.92 -6.82 -9.90
CA SER A 178 0.43 -8.10 -9.38
C SER A 178 0.07 -9.05 -10.53
N ALA A 179 -0.60 -8.56 -11.57
CA ALA A 179 -0.90 -9.35 -12.78
C ALA A 179 0.36 -9.79 -13.54
N LEU A 180 1.33 -8.88 -13.72
CA LEU A 180 2.59 -9.18 -14.41
C LEU A 180 3.41 -10.24 -13.66
N TYR A 181 3.51 -10.11 -12.34
CA TYR A 181 4.33 -11.01 -11.53
C TYR A 181 3.63 -12.33 -11.22
N ARG A 182 2.29 -12.37 -11.14
CA ARG A 182 1.54 -13.63 -11.13
C ARG A 182 1.95 -14.51 -12.31
N ASP A 183 1.86 -13.97 -13.53
CA ASP A 183 2.19 -14.72 -14.75
C ASP A 183 3.67 -15.11 -14.77
N ALA A 184 4.56 -14.22 -14.31
CA ALA A 184 5.99 -14.51 -14.21
C ALA A 184 6.32 -15.64 -13.21
N PHE A 185 5.63 -15.71 -12.08
CA PHE A 185 5.80 -16.81 -11.12
C PHE A 185 5.27 -18.12 -11.69
N LEU A 186 4.14 -18.13 -12.40
CA LEU A 186 3.63 -19.31 -13.11
C LEU A 186 4.65 -19.83 -14.13
N GLU A 187 5.18 -18.94 -14.98
CA GLU A 187 6.20 -19.28 -15.98
C GLU A 187 7.51 -19.80 -15.36
N ALA A 188 7.82 -19.37 -14.14
CA ALA A 188 8.96 -19.83 -13.36
C ALA A 188 8.71 -21.15 -12.59
N GLY A 189 7.52 -21.73 -12.68
CA GLY A 189 7.16 -22.96 -11.97
C GLY A 189 6.87 -22.76 -10.48
N ASP A 190 6.38 -21.57 -10.09
CA ASP A 190 5.97 -21.24 -8.72
C ASP A 190 4.49 -20.83 -8.64
N PRO A 191 3.55 -21.79 -8.82
CA PRO A 191 2.12 -21.50 -8.79
C PRO A 191 1.64 -21.00 -7.43
N ALA A 192 2.34 -21.37 -6.34
CA ALA A 192 1.97 -20.92 -5.00
C ALA A 192 2.22 -19.42 -4.81
N SER A 193 3.35 -18.89 -5.30
CA SER A 193 3.61 -17.44 -5.26
C SER A 193 2.72 -16.68 -6.24
N ALA A 194 2.39 -17.28 -7.38
CA ALA A 194 1.42 -16.69 -8.31
C ALA A 194 0.02 -16.54 -7.69
N GLN A 195 -0.45 -17.54 -6.95
CA GLN A 195 -1.73 -17.48 -6.25
C GLN A 195 -1.78 -16.30 -5.26
N VAL A 196 -0.70 -16.04 -4.53
CA VAL A 196 -0.62 -14.87 -3.64
C VAL A 196 -0.78 -13.57 -4.43
N CYS A 197 -0.09 -13.41 -5.57
CA CYS A 197 -0.25 -12.22 -6.42
C CYS A 197 -1.68 -12.05 -6.94
N GLU A 198 -2.38 -13.16 -7.24
CA GLU A 198 -3.78 -13.11 -7.69
C GLU A 198 -4.73 -12.69 -6.56
N ASP A 199 -4.51 -13.19 -5.35
CA ASP A 199 -5.28 -12.80 -4.17
C ASP A 199 -5.10 -11.32 -3.84
N VAL A 200 -3.85 -10.83 -3.87
CA VAL A 200 -3.53 -9.40 -3.69
C VAL A 200 -4.20 -8.56 -4.77
N GLN A 201 -4.09 -8.94 -6.05
CA GLN A 201 -4.70 -8.18 -7.15
C GLN A 201 -6.21 -7.97 -6.97
N ARG A 202 -6.93 -8.97 -6.46
CA ARG A 202 -8.38 -8.87 -6.19
C ARG A 202 -8.69 -7.82 -5.13
N ASP A 203 -7.92 -7.80 -4.05
CA ASP A 203 -8.12 -6.89 -2.92
C ASP A 203 -7.71 -5.45 -3.31
N GLU A 204 -6.67 -5.29 -4.14
CA GLU A 204 -6.20 -4.00 -4.67
C GLU A 204 -7.26 -3.23 -5.49
N ILE A 205 -8.12 -3.95 -6.24
CA ILE A 205 -9.25 -3.32 -6.95
C ILE A 205 -10.20 -2.63 -5.96
N ARG A 206 -10.41 -3.23 -4.78
CA ARG A 206 -11.22 -2.63 -3.71
C ARG A 206 -10.51 -1.41 -3.11
N HIS A 207 -9.20 -1.47 -2.89
CA HIS A 207 -8.43 -0.36 -2.31
C HIS A 207 -8.46 0.88 -3.21
N VAL A 208 -8.21 0.70 -4.50
CA VAL A 208 -8.33 1.77 -5.51
C VAL A 208 -9.75 2.35 -5.55
N ARG A 209 -10.78 1.49 -5.43
CA ARG A 209 -12.19 1.93 -5.37
C ARG A 209 -12.49 2.79 -4.14
N VAL A 210 -11.94 2.42 -2.98
CA VAL A 210 -12.08 3.23 -1.75
C VAL A 210 -11.48 4.61 -2.00
N ALA A 211 -10.26 4.70 -2.52
CA ALA A 211 -9.62 5.98 -2.81
C ALA A 211 -10.42 6.82 -3.81
N ALA A 212 -10.84 6.23 -4.94
CA ALA A 212 -11.64 6.91 -5.96
C ALA A 212 -12.98 7.45 -5.40
N THR A 213 -13.63 6.67 -4.54
CA THR A 213 -14.88 7.08 -3.91
C THR A 213 -14.68 8.25 -2.96
N TRP A 214 -13.62 8.21 -2.15
CA TRP A 214 -13.39 9.21 -1.12
C TRP A 214 -12.83 10.52 -1.66
N ILE A 215 -12.02 10.52 -2.73
CA ILE A 215 -11.58 11.77 -3.34
C ILE A 215 -12.78 12.60 -3.85
N ARG A 216 -13.80 11.95 -4.43
CA ARG A 216 -15.03 12.61 -4.91
C ARG A 216 -15.87 13.16 -3.76
N ARG A 217 -15.86 12.49 -2.60
CA ARG A 217 -16.58 12.93 -1.40
C ARG A 217 -15.91 14.12 -0.72
N LEU A 218 -14.58 14.11 -0.67
CA LEU A 218 -13.78 15.17 -0.04
C LEU A 218 -13.65 16.42 -0.92
N ALA A 219 -13.67 16.25 -2.25
CA ALA A 219 -13.64 17.34 -3.22
C ALA A 219 -14.83 17.23 -4.21
N PRO A 220 -16.07 17.52 -3.75
CA PRO A 220 -17.24 17.43 -4.62
C PRO A 220 -17.22 18.53 -5.70
N GLY A 221 -17.63 18.17 -6.92
CA GLY A 221 -17.82 19.13 -8.03
C GLY A 221 -16.70 19.17 -9.06
N SER A 222 -15.55 18.54 -8.81
CA SER A 222 -14.45 18.36 -9.77
C SER A 222 -14.43 16.95 -10.37
N ASP A 223 -13.81 16.79 -11.54
CA ASP A 223 -13.51 15.46 -12.11
C ASP A 223 -12.38 14.78 -11.33
N ASP A 224 -12.40 13.45 -11.26
CA ASP A 224 -11.37 12.64 -10.59
C ASP A 224 -9.95 13.01 -11.03
N THR A 225 -9.77 13.30 -12.31
CA THR A 225 -8.47 13.64 -12.89
C THR A 225 -7.98 14.99 -12.38
N GLU A 226 -8.89 15.95 -12.25
CA GLU A 226 -8.58 17.28 -11.73
C GLU A 226 -8.18 17.18 -10.27
N ILE A 227 -8.99 16.50 -9.45
CA ILE A 227 -8.71 16.26 -8.03
C ILE A 227 -7.35 15.57 -7.88
N TYR A 228 -7.12 14.48 -8.62
CA TYR A 228 -5.85 13.75 -8.58
C TYR A 228 -4.66 14.64 -8.97
N THR A 229 -4.78 15.42 -10.05
CA THR A 229 -3.68 16.27 -10.54
C THR A 229 -3.34 17.40 -9.56
N GLN A 230 -4.35 17.94 -8.87
CA GLN A 230 -4.16 19.01 -7.88
C GLN A 230 -3.54 18.49 -6.57
N HIS A 231 -3.89 17.28 -6.15
CA HIS A 231 -3.54 16.78 -4.82
C HIS A 231 -2.43 15.72 -4.79
N VAL A 232 -2.10 15.07 -5.91
CA VAL A 232 -1.01 14.08 -5.93
C VAL A 232 0.34 14.76 -5.62
N PRO A 233 1.08 14.32 -4.59
CA PRO A 233 2.29 15.00 -4.18
C PRO A 233 3.46 14.67 -5.12
N PHE A 234 4.23 15.67 -5.54
CA PHE A 234 5.48 15.44 -6.27
C PHE A 234 6.50 14.65 -5.40
N PRO A 235 7.29 13.71 -5.97
CA PRO A 235 7.40 13.32 -7.37
C PRO A 235 6.49 12.16 -7.80
N LEU A 236 5.41 11.88 -7.06
CA LEU A 236 4.35 11.00 -7.53
C LEU A 236 3.55 11.67 -8.64
N GLY A 237 2.61 10.94 -9.21
CA GLY A 237 1.81 11.37 -10.35
C GLY A 237 1.54 10.22 -11.31
N ALA A 238 0.74 10.49 -12.35
CA ALA A 238 0.21 9.47 -13.26
C ALA A 238 1.28 8.55 -13.89
N THR A 239 2.52 9.03 -14.08
CA THR A 239 3.62 8.20 -14.60
C THR A 239 4.06 7.07 -13.66
N ARG A 240 3.74 7.20 -12.36
CA ARG A 240 3.99 6.22 -11.31
C ARG A 240 2.78 5.34 -11.03
N ALA A 241 1.58 5.75 -11.49
CA ALA A 241 0.32 5.03 -11.32
C ALA A 241 0.12 3.84 -12.27
N ARG A 242 1.19 3.39 -12.95
CA ARG A 242 1.13 2.28 -13.90
C ARG A 242 2.40 1.45 -13.97
N GLY A 243 2.20 0.17 -14.24
CA GLY A 243 3.21 -0.77 -14.69
C GLY A 243 3.37 -0.77 -16.22
N ARG A 244 4.20 -1.69 -16.72
CA ARG A 244 4.42 -1.87 -18.17
C ARG A 244 3.23 -2.50 -18.89
N ARG A 245 2.53 -3.41 -18.20
CA ARG A 245 1.32 -4.07 -18.70
C ARG A 245 0.11 -3.38 -18.07
N PHE A 246 -0.42 -2.38 -18.77
CA PHE A 246 -1.51 -1.55 -18.25
C PHE A 246 -2.85 -2.30 -18.27
N ASP A 247 -3.46 -2.51 -17.10
CA ASP A 247 -4.78 -3.11 -16.94
C ASP A 247 -5.88 -2.04 -16.84
N ALA A 248 -6.50 -1.73 -17.98
CA ALA A 248 -7.65 -0.85 -18.02
C ALA A 248 -8.92 -1.49 -17.43
N GLY A 249 -9.03 -2.83 -17.46
CA GLY A 249 -10.18 -3.56 -16.96
C GLY A 249 -10.28 -3.48 -15.44
N ALA A 250 -9.18 -3.74 -14.73
CA ALA A 250 -9.11 -3.62 -13.28
C ALA A 250 -9.44 -2.20 -12.80
N ARG A 251 -8.96 -1.17 -13.51
CA ARG A 251 -9.26 0.23 -13.21
C ARG A 251 -10.74 0.60 -13.39
N ARG A 252 -11.40 0.06 -14.41
CA ARG A 252 -12.87 0.19 -14.57
C ARG A 252 -13.63 -0.50 -13.45
N GLN A 253 -13.20 -1.70 -13.07
CA GLN A 253 -13.80 -2.41 -11.94
C GLN A 253 -13.61 -1.65 -10.61
N ALA A 254 -12.49 -0.95 -10.45
CA ALA A 254 -12.24 -0.06 -9.33
C ALA A 254 -13.10 1.23 -9.39
N GLY A 255 -13.81 1.49 -10.49
CA GLY A 255 -14.72 2.62 -10.65
C GLY A 255 -14.05 3.92 -11.08
N LEU A 256 -12.82 3.87 -11.61
CA LEU A 256 -12.15 5.04 -12.18
C LEU A 256 -12.84 5.50 -13.47
N SER A 257 -12.90 6.82 -13.68
CA SER A 257 -13.46 7.38 -14.92
C SER A 257 -12.60 7.02 -16.13
N GLU A 258 -13.20 6.87 -17.32
CA GLU A 258 -12.43 6.60 -18.55
C GLU A 258 -11.41 7.70 -18.83
N HIS A 259 -11.74 8.95 -18.50
CA HIS A 259 -10.83 10.09 -18.63
C HIS A 259 -9.57 9.88 -17.77
N PHE A 260 -9.73 9.56 -16.48
CA PHE A 260 -8.58 9.36 -15.60
C PHE A 260 -7.75 8.13 -16.00
N ILE A 261 -8.41 7.04 -16.43
CA ILE A 261 -7.74 5.84 -16.96
C ILE A 261 -6.86 6.20 -18.16
N GLU A 262 -7.35 7.03 -19.08
CA GLU A 262 -6.58 7.43 -20.26
C GLU A 262 -5.40 8.34 -19.89
N VAL A 263 -5.58 9.27 -18.95
CA VAL A 263 -4.49 10.11 -18.45
C VAL A 263 -3.35 9.25 -17.89
N VAL A 264 -3.66 8.25 -17.07
CA VAL A 264 -2.63 7.34 -16.54
C VAL A 264 -2.00 6.51 -17.66
N ARG A 265 -2.80 5.97 -18.58
CA ARG A 265 -2.32 5.18 -19.73
C ARG A 265 -1.35 5.96 -20.61
N GLN A 266 -1.60 7.25 -20.81
CA GLN A 266 -0.77 8.10 -21.67
C GLN A 266 0.41 8.74 -20.93
N ALA A 267 0.40 8.79 -19.59
CA ALA A 267 1.41 9.48 -18.80
C ALA A 267 2.83 9.02 -19.12
N ARG A 268 3.63 9.88 -19.74
CA ARG A 268 5.05 9.62 -20.04
C ARG A 268 5.92 10.28 -18.99
N ARG A 269 7.04 9.64 -18.63
CA ARG A 269 8.10 10.34 -17.91
C ARG A 269 8.56 11.47 -18.82
N SER A 270 8.34 12.72 -18.40
CA SER A 270 8.99 13.86 -19.06
C SER A 270 10.48 13.54 -19.13
N GLY A 271 11.03 13.51 -20.34
CA GLY A 271 12.47 13.36 -20.52
C GLY A 271 13.14 14.42 -19.66
N ARG A 272 14.10 14.02 -18.82
CA ARG A 272 14.99 15.01 -18.20
C ARG A 272 15.68 15.72 -19.36
N GLY A 273 15.29 16.97 -19.61
CA GLY A 273 16.21 17.95 -20.19
C GLY A 273 17.34 18.22 -19.22
#